data_AF-A0A954H0W5-F1
#
_entry.id   AF-A0A954H0W5-F1
#
_cell.length_a   1.000
_cell.length_b   1.000
_cell.length_c   1.000
_cell.angle_alpha   90.00
_cell.angle_beta   90.00
_cell.angle_gamma   90.00
#
_symmetry.space_group_name_H-M   'P 1'
#
loop_
_entity.id
_entity.type
_entity.pdbx_description
1 polymer ?
#
loop_
_entity_poly.entity_id
_entity_poly.type
_entity_poly.pdbx_seq_one_letter_code
_entity_poly.pdbx_strand_id
1 'polypeptide(L)'
;MVYFIGSVEQVLESRAIFDLGDAHSLREGDVVTVFRSRDNEYQPLGTLEVRESFPTWSVSLPTKKFVAETGDIVVFVRAVGEIGTPRAIQARFLADQKISNRNRNSYSTVRNDVVARALTNVQRGQPGWVQFRKTISGTVYSESLGSNPSSNLRRLTDQIDLLRMLDQSGLPASDAASDRWMIVMKQLSTRSAKNESVVVQEADNAAAKLPLRDVRAAVEDRLFERNPEQQALASALVASLLRYEQRNETAWLERHLRLSQFPELAGDEQFVIDMTAVIRELRESAGQ
;
A
#
# COMPACT_ATOMS: atom_id res chain seq x y z
N MET A 1 8.21 -5.51 8.44
CA MET A 1 7.80 -4.14 8.01
C MET A 1 6.65 -3.67 8.89
N VAL A 2 6.48 -2.36 9.07
CA VAL A 2 5.37 -1.79 9.86
C VAL A 2 4.58 -0.83 8.99
N TYR A 3 3.27 -1.02 8.94
CA TYR A 3 2.35 -0.09 8.28
C TYR A 3 2.05 1.10 9.18
N PHE A 4 2.05 2.29 8.61
CA PHE A 4 1.53 3.50 9.23
C PHE A 4 0.39 4.00 8.37
N ILE A 5 -0.79 4.10 8.97
CA ILE A 5 -2.04 4.42 8.25
C ILE A 5 -2.69 5.62 8.95
N GLY A 6 -3.09 6.61 8.16
CA GLY A 6 -3.82 7.78 8.60
C GLY A 6 -4.75 8.31 7.52
N SER A 7 -5.25 9.53 7.68
CA SER A 7 -6.15 10.18 6.73
C SER A 7 -5.75 11.61 6.39
N VAL A 8 -6.19 12.05 5.21
CA VAL A 8 -6.19 13.46 4.83
C VAL A 8 -7.28 14.18 5.63
N GLU A 9 -6.87 15.11 6.47
CA GLU A 9 -7.77 15.93 7.29
C GLU A 9 -8.26 17.16 6.52
N GLN A 10 -7.36 17.77 5.74
CA GLN A 10 -7.66 19.00 5.02
C GLN A 10 -6.86 19.09 3.73
N VAL A 11 -7.43 19.77 2.72
CA VAL A 11 -6.73 20.10 1.48
C VAL A 11 -6.75 21.62 1.29
N LEU A 12 -5.58 22.22 1.18
CA LEU A 12 -5.38 23.66 0.99
C LEU A 12 -4.43 23.90 -0.17
N GLU A 13 -4.85 24.68 -1.17
CA GLU A 13 -4.00 25.05 -2.33
C GLU A 13 -3.33 23.84 -2.99
N SER A 14 -4.09 22.76 -3.22
CA SER A 14 -3.61 21.48 -3.78
C SER A 14 -2.59 20.74 -2.92
N ARG A 15 -2.42 21.12 -1.65
CA ARG A 15 -1.61 20.41 -0.65
C ARG A 15 -2.53 19.63 0.27
N ALA A 16 -2.20 18.37 0.51
CA ALA A 16 -2.89 17.57 1.50
C ALA A 16 -2.22 17.77 2.86
N ILE A 17 -3.05 17.96 3.88
CA ILE A 17 -2.69 17.93 5.30
C ILE A 17 -3.24 16.63 5.85
N PHE A 18 -2.38 15.78 6.37
CA PHE A 18 -2.75 14.45 6.87
C PHE A 18 -2.13 14.16 8.22
N ASP A 19 -2.75 13.29 9.00
CA ASP A 19 -2.49 13.10 10.43
C ASP A 19 -1.39 12.06 10.74
N LEU A 20 -0.32 12.11 9.94
CA LEU A 20 0.92 11.37 10.17
C LEU A 20 2.09 12.35 10.19
N GLY A 21 3.11 12.11 11.00
CA GLY A 21 4.16 13.10 11.28
C GLY A 21 5.37 12.51 12.00
N ASP A 22 6.14 13.35 12.69
CA ASP A 22 7.42 12.99 13.31
C ASP A 22 7.28 11.85 14.33
N ALA A 23 6.21 11.87 15.15
CA ALA A 23 5.92 10.82 16.11
C ALA A 23 5.70 9.45 15.44
N HIS A 24 5.30 9.46 14.17
CA HIS A 24 5.10 8.28 13.33
C HIS A 24 6.35 7.93 12.51
N SER A 25 7.48 8.61 12.72
CA SER A 25 8.72 8.45 11.94
C SER A 25 8.61 8.92 10.47
N LEU A 26 7.73 9.88 10.20
CA LEU A 26 7.65 10.57 8.91
C LEU A 26 8.51 11.84 8.94
N ARG A 27 9.05 12.24 7.78
CA ARG A 27 9.99 13.35 7.62
C ARG A 27 9.77 14.09 6.32
N GLU A 28 10.31 15.30 6.24
CA GLU A 28 10.44 16.02 4.97
C GLU A 28 11.20 15.19 3.93
N GLY A 29 10.69 15.19 2.69
CA GLY A 29 11.19 14.39 1.57
C GLY A 29 10.69 12.94 1.54
N ASP A 30 10.02 12.46 2.60
CA ASP A 30 9.41 11.12 2.56
C ASP A 30 8.24 11.08 1.59
N VAL A 31 7.98 9.88 1.06
CA VAL A 31 6.86 9.63 0.14
C VAL A 31 5.82 8.75 0.83
N VAL A 32 4.57 9.19 0.80
CA VAL A 32 3.41 8.45 1.28
C VAL A 32 2.52 8.06 0.10
N THR A 33 1.80 6.95 0.24
CA THR A 33 0.79 6.51 -0.74
C THR A 33 -0.60 6.91 -0.31
N VAL A 34 -1.47 7.20 -1.27
CA VAL A 34 -2.83 7.67 -1.01
C VAL A 34 -3.84 6.77 -1.70
N PHE A 35 -4.87 6.40 -0.94
CA PHE A 35 -5.99 5.59 -1.37
C PHE A 35 -7.31 6.30 -1.09
N ARG A 36 -8.27 6.16 -2.00
CA ARG A 36 -9.64 6.64 -1.77
C ARG A 36 -10.54 5.47 -1.42
N SER A 37 -11.32 5.64 -0.35
CA SER A 37 -12.39 4.70 -0.03
C SER A 37 -13.65 5.08 -0.82
N ARG A 38 -14.19 4.17 -1.60
CA ARG A 38 -15.51 4.28 -2.26
C ARG A 38 -16.25 2.98 -2.03
N ASP A 39 -17.46 3.06 -1.47
CA ASP A 39 -18.30 1.88 -1.21
C ASP A 39 -17.58 0.75 -0.42
N ASN A 40 -16.69 1.13 0.50
CA ASN A 40 -15.80 0.25 1.29
C ASN A 40 -14.70 -0.47 0.49
N GLU A 41 -14.42 -0.02 -0.72
CA GLU A 41 -13.33 -0.47 -1.58
C GLU A 41 -12.24 0.60 -1.64
N TYR A 42 -10.99 0.20 -1.81
CA TYR A 42 -9.86 1.11 -1.82
C TYR A 42 -9.23 1.20 -3.19
N GLN A 43 -9.26 2.43 -3.73
CA GLN A 43 -8.69 2.75 -5.04
C GLN A 43 -7.37 3.50 -4.82
N PRO A 44 -6.24 3.05 -5.40
CA PRO A 44 -5.00 3.81 -5.32
C PRO A 44 -5.15 5.10 -6.13
N LEU A 45 -4.74 6.23 -5.56
CA LEU A 45 -4.66 7.51 -6.26
C LEU A 45 -3.24 7.77 -6.77
N GLY A 46 -2.24 7.45 -5.94
CA GLY A 46 -0.82 7.65 -6.24
C GLY A 46 -0.02 7.97 -4.98
N THR A 47 0.98 8.84 -5.14
CA THR A 47 1.89 9.21 -4.05
C THR A 47 1.92 10.70 -3.80
N LEU A 48 2.17 11.07 -2.54
CA LEU A 48 2.46 12.43 -2.09
C LEU A 48 3.84 12.47 -1.46
N GLU A 49 4.59 13.52 -1.75
CA GLU A 49 5.86 13.80 -1.09
C GLU A 49 5.63 14.79 0.06
N VAL A 50 6.24 14.50 1.21
CA VAL A 50 6.13 15.30 2.43
C VAL A 50 7.01 16.54 2.28
N ARG A 51 6.38 17.72 2.36
CA ARG A 51 7.10 18.99 2.39
C ARG A 51 7.51 19.36 3.81
N GLU A 52 6.56 19.30 4.74
CA GLU A 52 6.80 19.65 6.14
C GLU A 52 6.15 18.59 7.02
N SER A 53 6.91 18.07 7.98
CA SER A 53 6.41 17.14 8.99
C SER A 53 6.35 17.85 10.34
N PHE A 54 5.26 17.61 11.06
CA PHE A 54 4.98 18.11 12.40
C PHE A 54 4.81 16.93 13.36
N PRO A 55 4.68 17.14 14.68
CA PRO A 55 4.64 16.03 15.62
C PRO A 55 3.66 14.91 15.25
N THR A 56 2.46 15.25 14.79
CA THR A 56 1.36 14.30 14.55
C THR A 56 0.68 14.49 13.21
N TRP A 57 1.17 15.41 12.37
CA TRP A 57 0.57 15.70 11.08
C TRP A 57 1.65 16.19 10.11
N SER A 58 1.37 16.17 8.81
CA SER A 58 2.30 16.60 7.78
C SER A 58 1.57 17.30 6.65
N VAL A 59 2.33 18.06 5.87
CA VAL A 59 1.87 18.78 4.69
C VAL A 59 2.59 18.24 3.48
N SER A 60 1.86 17.90 2.43
CA SER A 60 2.44 17.46 1.17
C SER A 60 2.94 18.62 0.29
N LEU A 61 3.83 18.31 -0.65
CA LEU A 61 3.97 19.09 -1.86
C LEU A 61 2.67 19.05 -2.68
N PRO A 62 2.37 20.12 -3.44
CA PRO A 62 1.22 20.11 -4.33
C PRO A 62 1.44 19.09 -5.45
N THR A 63 0.40 18.31 -5.76
CA THR A 63 0.43 17.35 -6.87
C THR A 63 -0.63 17.68 -7.91
N LYS A 64 -0.30 17.46 -9.19
CA LYS A 64 -1.26 17.53 -10.31
C LYS A 64 -1.68 16.15 -10.80
N LYS A 65 -1.10 15.07 -10.24
CA LYS A 65 -1.35 13.70 -10.68
C LYS A 65 -2.74 13.20 -10.31
N PHE A 66 -3.28 13.70 -9.20
CA PHE A 66 -4.63 13.43 -8.71
C PHE A 66 -5.04 14.56 -7.76
N VAL A 67 -6.35 14.63 -7.45
CA VAL A 67 -6.89 15.57 -6.47
C VAL A 67 -7.14 14.81 -5.17
N ALA A 68 -6.38 15.13 -4.13
CA ALA A 68 -6.62 14.61 -2.79
C ALA A 68 -7.91 15.22 -2.21
N GLU A 69 -8.64 14.45 -1.41
CA GLU A 69 -9.86 14.84 -0.73
C GLU A 69 -9.76 14.52 0.77
N THR A 70 -10.50 15.26 1.60
CA THR A 70 -10.63 14.94 3.02
C THR A 70 -11.23 13.54 3.19
N GLY A 71 -10.62 12.72 4.05
CA GLY A 71 -10.99 11.32 4.25
C GLY A 71 -10.22 10.32 3.39
N ASP A 72 -9.41 10.77 2.42
CA ASP A 72 -8.49 9.88 1.71
C ASP A 72 -7.50 9.24 2.70
N ILE A 73 -7.23 7.96 2.52
CA ILE A 73 -6.34 7.18 3.39
C ILE A 73 -4.90 7.34 2.94
N VAL A 74 -4.03 7.66 3.89
CA VAL A 74 -2.59 7.79 3.68
C VAL A 74 -1.89 6.60 4.30
N VAL A 75 -1.07 5.91 3.51
CA VAL A 75 -0.30 4.74 3.97
C VAL A 75 1.18 4.93 3.64
N PHE A 76 2.04 4.62 4.60
CA PHE A 76 3.46 4.39 4.33
C PHE A 76 3.99 3.20 5.14
N VAL A 77 5.14 2.68 4.70
CA VAL A 77 5.76 1.49 5.29
C VAL A 77 7.17 1.82 5.75
N ARG A 78 7.55 1.31 6.92
CA ARG A 78 8.92 1.34 7.40
C ARG A 78 9.44 -0.06 7.73
N ALA A 79 10.72 -0.29 7.47
CA ALA A 79 11.38 -1.46 8.03
C ALA A 79 11.55 -1.27 9.55
N VAL A 80 11.46 -2.36 10.33
CA VAL A 80 11.62 -2.28 11.80
C VAL A 80 12.97 -1.67 12.19
N GLY A 81 14.02 -1.91 11.39
CA GLY A 81 15.34 -1.31 11.58
C GLY A 81 15.41 0.20 11.33
N GLU A 82 14.53 0.76 10.50
CA GLU A 82 14.49 2.20 10.20
C GLU A 82 13.82 3.01 11.32
N ILE A 83 12.80 2.42 11.95
CA ILE A 83 12.07 3.00 13.08
C ILE A 83 13.01 3.19 14.28
N GLY A 84 13.87 2.20 14.55
CA GLY A 84 14.84 2.23 15.64
C GLY A 84 14.29 1.71 16.98
N THR A 85 15.02 1.98 18.07
CA THR A 85 14.61 1.58 19.42
C THR A 85 13.69 2.62 20.06
N PRO A 86 12.86 2.27 21.07
CA PRO A 86 11.98 3.22 21.74
C PRO A 86 12.68 4.50 22.23
N ARG A 87 13.90 4.36 22.77
CA ARG A 87 14.75 5.48 23.18
C ARG A 87 15.24 6.32 22.00
N ALA A 88 15.62 5.67 20.89
CA ALA A 88 16.06 6.38 19.68
C ALA A 88 14.89 7.14 19.03
N ILE A 89 13.68 6.57 19.02
CA ILE A 89 12.47 7.24 18.53
C ILE A 89 12.20 8.50 19.36
N GLN A 90 12.21 8.38 20.68
CA GLN A 90 11.98 9.53 21.58
C GLN A 90 13.10 10.58 21.44
N ALA A 91 14.36 10.17 21.39
CA ALA A 91 15.48 11.08 21.25
C ALA A 91 15.47 11.82 19.90
N ARG A 92 15.13 11.13 18.81
CA ARG A 92 14.96 11.72 17.47
C ARG A 92 13.81 12.71 17.47
N PHE A 93 12.63 12.30 17.94
CA PHE A 93 11.48 13.19 18.08
C PHE A 93 11.85 14.47 18.85
N LEU A 94 12.51 14.34 20.01
CA LEU A 94 12.94 15.50 20.80
C LEU A 94 13.99 16.37 20.09
N ALA A 95 14.90 15.77 19.32
CA ALA A 95 15.88 16.52 18.53
C ALA A 95 15.19 17.32 17.41
N ASP A 96 14.26 16.69 16.70
CA ASP A 96 13.50 17.31 15.61
C ASP A 96 12.60 18.44 16.16
N GLN A 97 12.00 18.24 17.33
CA GLN A 97 11.27 19.30 18.04
C GLN A 97 12.18 20.46 18.47
N LYS A 98 13.43 20.22 18.88
CA LYS A 98 14.37 21.30 19.24
C LYS A 98 14.78 22.14 18.02
N ILE A 99 14.91 21.50 16.85
CA ILE A 99 15.22 22.19 15.59
C ILE A 99 14.00 23.02 15.14
N SER A 100 12.80 22.45 15.25
CA SER A 100 11.54 23.10 14.86
C SER A 100 11.11 24.23 15.80
N ASN A 101 11.31 24.08 17.11
CA ASN A 101 10.90 25.05 18.14
C ASN A 101 11.77 26.32 18.20
N ARG A 102 12.86 26.42 17.43
CA ARG A 102 13.63 27.68 17.33
C ARG A 102 12.83 28.83 16.69
N ASN A 103 11.71 28.54 16.02
CA ASN A 103 10.91 29.53 15.28
C ASN A 103 9.40 29.56 15.64
N ARG A 104 8.91 28.81 16.65
CA ARG A 104 7.44 28.68 16.85
C ARG A 104 7.04 28.74 18.32
N ASN A 105 6.13 29.68 18.63
CA ASN A 105 5.47 29.81 19.93
C ASN A 105 4.22 28.92 20.01
N SER A 106 3.97 28.46 21.24
CA SER A 106 2.71 28.01 21.84
C SER A 106 2.44 26.51 21.98
N TYR A 107 2.32 26.15 23.25
CA TYR A 107 1.88 24.91 23.87
C TYR A 107 0.36 24.79 23.79
N SER A 108 -0.14 23.61 23.38
CA SER A 108 -1.51 23.15 23.67
C SER A 108 -1.42 21.79 24.34
N THR A 109 -2.01 21.64 25.53
CA THR A 109 -2.02 20.39 26.31
C THR A 109 -2.64 19.23 25.53
N VAL A 110 -3.72 19.50 24.78
CA VAL A 110 -4.39 18.50 23.94
C VAL A 110 -3.46 17.93 22.88
N ARG A 111 -2.66 18.78 22.21
CA ARG A 111 -1.68 18.32 21.23
C ARG A 111 -0.57 17.48 21.86
N ASN A 112 -0.15 17.80 23.09
CA ASN A 112 0.83 17.00 23.81
C ASN A 112 0.29 15.58 24.11
N ASP A 113 -1.00 15.44 24.39
CA ASP A 113 -1.63 14.14 24.63
C ASP A 113 -1.74 13.30 23.35
N VAL A 114 -2.03 13.91 22.20
CA VAL A 114 -2.01 13.22 20.88
C VAL A 114 -0.61 12.72 20.55
N VAL A 115 0.40 13.59 20.72
CA VAL A 115 1.81 13.27 20.50
C VAL A 115 2.26 12.13 21.41
N ALA A 116 1.93 12.21 22.70
CA ALA A 116 2.28 11.18 23.67
C ALA A 116 1.65 9.84 23.31
N ARG A 117 0.38 9.82 22.87
CA ARG A 117 -0.30 8.59 22.42
C ARG A 117 0.34 8.01 21.15
N ALA A 118 0.61 8.82 20.13
CA ALA A 118 1.27 8.37 18.91
C ALA A 118 2.64 7.74 19.20
N LEU A 119 3.49 8.42 19.98
CA LEU A 119 4.80 7.89 20.40
C LEU A 119 4.66 6.61 21.22
N THR A 120 3.72 6.59 22.17
CA THR A 120 3.47 5.41 23.01
C THR A 120 3.02 4.21 22.18
N ASN A 121 2.17 4.41 21.17
CA ASN A 121 1.71 3.35 20.27
C ASN A 121 2.88 2.72 19.52
N VAL A 122 3.76 3.55 18.94
CA VAL A 122 4.96 3.06 18.25
C VAL A 122 5.90 2.35 19.22
N GLN A 123 6.16 2.93 20.40
CA GLN A 123 7.06 2.36 21.39
C GLN A 123 6.56 1.03 21.99
N ARG A 124 5.25 0.90 22.24
CA ARG A 124 4.64 -0.33 22.77
C ARG A 124 4.65 -1.46 21.74
N GLY A 125 4.47 -1.15 20.46
CA GLY A 125 4.50 -2.16 19.39
C GLY A 125 5.90 -2.69 19.11
N GLN A 126 6.93 -1.86 19.28
CA GLN A 126 8.29 -2.14 18.84
C GLN A 126 8.89 -3.45 19.40
N PRO A 127 8.78 -3.79 20.71
CA PRO A 127 9.32 -5.04 21.23
C PRO A 127 8.71 -6.27 20.54
N GLY A 128 7.40 -6.25 20.27
CA GLY A 128 6.73 -7.31 19.53
C GLY A 128 7.25 -7.39 18.09
N TRP A 129 7.35 -6.26 17.41
CA TRP A 129 7.77 -6.21 16.00
C TRP A 129 9.18 -6.75 15.77
N VAL A 130 10.10 -6.55 16.73
CA VAL A 130 11.47 -7.08 16.66
C VAL A 130 11.52 -8.58 16.90
N GLN A 131 10.68 -9.11 17.80
CA GLN A 131 10.60 -10.54 18.08
C GLN A 131 9.99 -11.32 16.92
N PHE A 132 9.00 -10.73 16.24
CA PHE A 132 8.35 -11.35 15.10
C PHE A 132 9.19 -11.18 13.82
N ARG A 133 9.87 -12.25 13.37
CA ARG A 133 10.50 -12.33 12.04
C ARG A 133 9.50 -12.47 10.89
N LYS A 134 8.31 -11.87 11.02
CA LYS A 134 7.30 -11.86 9.96
C LYS A 134 7.64 -10.75 8.96
N THR A 135 7.28 -10.96 7.69
CA THR A 135 7.38 -9.95 6.63
C THR A 135 6.69 -8.65 7.05
N ILE A 136 5.56 -8.77 7.75
CA ILE A 136 4.83 -7.67 8.37
C ILE A 136 4.80 -7.89 9.88
N SER A 137 5.34 -6.91 10.58
CA SER A 137 5.61 -6.94 12.00
C SER A 137 4.49 -6.25 12.79
N GLY A 138 3.79 -5.27 12.19
CA GLY A 138 2.59 -4.66 12.76
C GLY A 138 2.04 -3.48 11.97
N THR A 139 1.00 -2.86 12.51
CA THR A 139 0.33 -1.68 11.95
C THR A 139 0.13 -0.63 13.04
N VAL A 140 0.36 0.64 12.70
CA VAL A 140 0.15 1.81 13.54
C VAL A 140 -0.90 2.68 12.86
N TYR A 141 -1.96 2.99 13.59
CA TYR A 141 -3.00 3.89 13.13
C TYR A 141 -2.81 5.26 13.76
N SER A 142 -3.09 6.30 12.97
CA SER A 142 -3.23 7.66 13.47
C SER A 142 -4.50 7.82 14.31
N GLU A 143 -4.67 8.99 14.92
CA GLU A 143 -5.82 9.24 15.80
C GLU A 143 -7.13 9.40 15.03
N SER A 144 -7.11 9.96 13.81
CA SER A 144 -8.33 10.16 13.01
C SER A 144 -9.05 8.85 12.70
N LEU A 145 -8.31 7.75 12.59
CA LEU A 145 -8.84 6.41 12.30
C LEU A 145 -9.40 5.71 13.55
N GLY A 146 -9.24 6.30 14.74
CA GLY A 146 -9.73 5.77 16.00
C GLY A 146 -8.95 4.55 16.53
N SER A 147 -9.35 4.07 17.70
CA SER A 147 -8.69 2.95 18.40
C SER A 147 -9.06 1.56 17.88
N ASN A 148 -10.00 1.47 16.94
CA ASN A 148 -10.47 0.21 16.36
C ASN A 148 -10.54 0.36 14.84
N PRO A 149 -9.49 -0.02 14.09
CA PRO A 149 -9.53 0.06 12.64
C PRO A 149 -10.67 -0.84 12.15
N SER A 150 -11.58 -0.27 11.37
CA SER A 150 -12.70 -1.02 10.80
C SER A 150 -12.18 -2.23 10.00
N SER A 151 -12.99 -3.28 9.89
CA SER A 151 -12.76 -4.42 8.98
C SER A 151 -12.39 -3.98 7.56
N ASN A 152 -12.73 -2.75 7.19
CA ASN A 152 -12.51 -2.19 5.87
C ASN A 152 -11.01 -1.90 5.64
N LEU A 153 -10.29 -1.30 6.59
CA LEU A 153 -8.85 -1.04 6.38
C LEU A 153 -8.03 -2.32 6.24
N ARG A 154 -8.50 -3.42 6.84
CA ARG A 154 -7.90 -4.74 6.66
C ARG A 154 -7.96 -5.20 5.20
N ARG A 155 -9.06 -4.92 4.50
CA ARG A 155 -9.21 -5.25 3.06
C ARG A 155 -8.13 -4.59 2.22
N LEU A 156 -7.82 -3.31 2.49
CA LEU A 156 -6.72 -2.60 1.83
C LEU A 156 -5.37 -3.26 2.11
N THR A 157 -5.07 -3.55 3.38
CA THR A 157 -3.78 -4.17 3.72
C THR A 157 -3.65 -5.58 3.12
N ASP A 158 -4.73 -6.35 3.10
CA ASP A 158 -4.77 -7.68 2.51
C ASP A 158 -4.49 -7.62 0.99
N GLN A 159 -5.09 -6.64 0.28
CA GLN A 159 -4.79 -6.39 -1.14
C GLN A 159 -3.33 -5.99 -1.40
N ILE A 160 -2.78 -5.08 -0.60
CA ILE A 160 -1.36 -4.67 -0.70
C ILE A 160 -0.44 -5.89 -0.48
N ASP A 161 -0.76 -6.71 0.51
CA ASP A 161 0.04 -7.88 0.85
C ASP A 161 -0.03 -8.96 -0.23
N LEU A 162 -1.20 -9.17 -0.82
CA LEU A 162 -1.41 -10.04 -1.98
C LEU A 162 -0.54 -9.60 -3.16
N LEU A 163 -0.63 -8.34 -3.57
CA LEU A 163 0.15 -7.83 -4.70
C LEU A 163 1.65 -7.89 -4.41
N ARG A 164 2.07 -7.56 -3.19
CA ARG A 164 3.47 -7.67 -2.78
C ARG A 164 3.96 -9.12 -2.85
N MET A 165 3.16 -10.08 -2.39
CA MET A 165 3.50 -11.50 -2.42
C MET A 165 3.74 -11.98 -3.86
N LEU A 166 2.86 -11.60 -4.78
CA LEU A 166 2.98 -11.94 -6.19
C LEU A 166 4.21 -11.29 -6.82
N ASP A 167 4.41 -9.98 -6.60
CA ASP A 167 5.59 -9.22 -7.07
C ASP A 167 6.91 -9.81 -6.56
N GLN A 168 6.99 -10.17 -5.27
CA GLN A 168 8.16 -10.82 -4.68
C GLN A 168 8.42 -12.22 -5.24
N SER A 169 7.40 -12.88 -5.79
CA SER A 169 7.53 -14.17 -6.47
C SER A 169 7.97 -14.02 -7.94
N GLY A 170 8.27 -12.80 -8.40
CA GLY A 170 8.70 -12.52 -9.78
C GLY A 170 7.55 -12.30 -10.77
N LEU A 171 6.32 -12.19 -10.28
CA LEU A 171 5.11 -11.94 -11.08
C LEU A 171 4.81 -10.44 -11.08
N PRO A 172 4.67 -9.76 -12.23
CA PRO A 172 4.47 -8.32 -12.28
C PRO A 172 2.99 -7.99 -12.00
N ALA A 173 2.49 -8.37 -10.83
CA ALA A 173 1.08 -8.30 -10.48
C ALA A 173 0.63 -6.86 -10.28
N SER A 174 1.44 -6.01 -9.65
CA SER A 174 1.15 -4.59 -9.51
C SER A 174 1.17 -3.85 -10.86
N ASP A 175 2.12 -4.19 -11.72
CA ASP A 175 2.19 -3.69 -13.10
C ASP A 175 1.03 -4.20 -13.95
N ALA A 176 0.49 -5.39 -13.68
CA ALA A 176 -0.67 -5.91 -14.40
C ALA A 176 -1.97 -5.26 -13.90
N ALA A 177 -2.08 -4.98 -12.60
CA ALA A 177 -3.27 -4.45 -11.96
C ALA A 177 -3.68 -3.08 -12.52
N SER A 178 -2.83 -2.07 -12.36
CA SER A 178 -3.02 -0.75 -12.95
C SER A 178 -1.75 0.09 -12.77
N ASP A 179 -1.63 1.17 -13.54
CA ASP A 179 -0.48 2.08 -13.38
C ASP A 179 -0.46 2.75 -12.00
N ARG A 180 -1.64 2.95 -11.39
CA ARG A 180 -1.74 3.51 -10.04
C ARG A 180 -1.29 2.49 -8.99
N TRP A 181 -1.68 1.22 -9.12
CA TRP A 181 -1.21 0.13 -8.26
C TRP A 181 0.31 -0.03 -8.36
N MET A 182 0.88 0.00 -9.56
CA MET A 182 2.33 -0.01 -9.76
C MET A 182 3.04 1.13 -9.02
N ILE A 183 2.54 2.36 -9.14
CA ILE A 183 3.13 3.54 -8.48
C ILE A 183 3.11 3.40 -6.94
N VAL A 184 1.98 3.00 -6.36
CA VAL A 184 1.87 2.85 -4.90
C VAL A 184 2.67 1.65 -4.38
N MET A 185 2.64 0.52 -5.10
CA MET A 185 3.37 -0.69 -4.70
C MET A 185 4.88 -0.51 -4.76
N LYS A 186 5.39 0.30 -5.70
CA LYS A 186 6.81 0.68 -5.72
C LYS A 186 7.27 1.33 -4.41
N GLN A 187 6.41 2.13 -3.76
CA GLN A 187 6.71 2.74 -2.47
C GLN A 187 6.46 1.77 -1.30
N LEU A 188 5.36 1.03 -1.34
CA LEU A 188 4.96 0.14 -0.25
C LEU A 188 5.81 -1.13 -0.15
N SER A 189 6.48 -1.54 -1.21
CA SER A 189 7.29 -2.77 -1.25
C SER A 189 8.70 -2.60 -0.67
N THR A 190 9.03 -1.44 -0.07
CA THR A 190 10.33 -1.06 0.54
C THR A 190 11.45 -2.09 0.32
N ARG A 191 12.32 -1.84 -0.66
CA ARG A 191 13.61 -2.50 -0.75
C ARG A 191 14.37 -2.19 0.54
N SER A 192 14.59 -3.21 1.37
CA SER A 192 15.52 -3.13 2.50
C SER A 192 16.84 -2.54 1.98
N ALA A 193 17.19 -1.33 2.42
CA ALA A 193 18.33 -0.53 1.94
C ALA A 193 19.71 -1.11 2.30
N LYS A 194 19.84 -2.45 2.40
CA LYS A 194 21.10 -3.15 2.66
C LYS A 194 21.47 -4.22 1.62
N ASN A 195 20.65 -4.44 0.59
CA ASN A 195 21.03 -5.30 -0.53
C ASN A 195 21.19 -4.46 -1.79
N GLU A 196 22.09 -3.49 -1.73
CA GLU A 196 22.67 -2.88 -2.92
C GLU A 196 23.76 -3.84 -3.42
N SER A 197 23.40 -4.62 -4.45
CA SER A 197 24.21 -5.51 -5.30
C SER A 197 23.56 -6.89 -5.51
N VAL A 198 22.29 -6.90 -5.91
CA VAL A 198 21.86 -7.95 -6.85
C VAL A 198 21.55 -7.23 -8.13
N VAL A 199 22.52 -7.36 -9.04
CA VAL A 199 22.38 -7.20 -10.49
C VAL A 199 20.91 -7.37 -10.87
N VAL A 200 20.33 -6.36 -11.52
CA VAL A 200 19.17 -6.57 -12.37
C VAL A 200 19.63 -7.57 -13.42
N GLN A 201 19.59 -8.86 -13.07
CA GLN A 201 19.48 -9.88 -14.07
C GLN A 201 18.11 -9.60 -14.64
N GLU A 202 18.11 -8.93 -15.79
CA GLU A 202 17.16 -9.22 -16.85
C GLU A 202 17.08 -10.74 -16.94
N ALA A 203 16.18 -11.32 -16.16
CA ALA A 203 15.69 -12.64 -16.42
C ALA A 203 14.90 -12.48 -17.72
N ASP A 204 15.63 -12.65 -18.82
CA ASP A 204 15.14 -13.18 -20.07
C ASP A 204 14.45 -14.53 -19.79
N ASN A 205 13.28 -14.47 -19.14
CA ASN A 205 12.32 -15.55 -19.14
C ASN A 205 11.58 -15.45 -20.47
N ALA A 206 12.16 -16.11 -21.47
CA ALA A 206 11.63 -16.34 -22.81
C ALA A 206 10.47 -17.36 -22.79
N ALA A 207 9.45 -17.12 -21.96
CA ALA A 207 8.13 -17.72 -22.13
C ALA A 207 7.22 -16.59 -22.63
N ALA A 208 6.67 -16.75 -23.83
CA ALA A 208 5.90 -15.77 -24.60
C ALA A 208 5.24 -14.68 -23.73
N LYS A 209 5.91 -13.52 -23.63
CA LYS A 209 5.47 -12.41 -22.78
C LYS A 209 4.29 -11.72 -23.49
N LEU A 210 3.07 -12.24 -23.33
CA LEU A 210 1.87 -11.46 -23.58
C LEU A 210 2.05 -10.10 -22.90
N PRO A 211 1.97 -8.99 -23.65
CA PRO A 211 2.17 -7.68 -23.05
C PRO A 211 1.04 -7.46 -22.03
N LEU A 212 1.38 -6.92 -20.86
CA LEU A 212 0.42 -6.72 -19.76
C LEU A 212 -0.79 -5.87 -20.19
N ARG A 213 -0.61 -5.04 -21.21
CA ARG A 213 -1.68 -4.27 -21.85
C ARG A 213 -2.78 -5.17 -22.44
N ASP A 214 -2.42 -6.28 -23.06
CA ASP A 214 -3.39 -7.20 -23.67
C ASP A 214 -4.16 -7.94 -22.58
N VAL A 215 -3.48 -8.29 -21.48
CA VAL A 215 -4.14 -8.87 -20.29
C VAL A 215 -5.17 -7.90 -19.72
N ARG A 216 -4.79 -6.63 -19.53
CA ARG A 216 -5.71 -5.59 -19.04
C ARG A 216 -6.89 -5.41 -19.99
N ALA A 217 -6.64 -5.30 -21.30
CA ALA A 217 -7.69 -5.11 -22.29
C ALA A 217 -8.68 -6.29 -22.34
N ALA A 218 -8.19 -7.53 -22.28
CA ALA A 218 -9.05 -8.72 -22.27
C ALA A 218 -9.90 -8.79 -20.99
N VAL A 219 -9.31 -8.43 -19.84
CA VAL A 219 -10.05 -8.35 -18.57
C VAL A 219 -11.09 -7.23 -18.60
N GLU A 220 -10.74 -6.05 -19.10
CA GLU A 220 -11.66 -4.91 -19.23
C GLU A 220 -12.85 -5.23 -20.14
N ASP A 221 -12.61 -5.93 -21.25
CA ASP A 221 -13.67 -6.34 -22.20
C ASP A 221 -14.60 -7.38 -21.57
N ARG A 222 -14.05 -8.41 -20.92
CA ARG A 222 -14.84 -9.50 -20.35
C ARG A 222 -15.56 -9.11 -19.05
N LEU A 223 -14.90 -8.35 -18.19
CA LEU A 223 -15.41 -7.94 -16.89
C LEU A 223 -15.90 -6.48 -16.90
N PHE A 224 -16.38 -5.98 -18.04
CA PHE A 224 -16.78 -4.57 -18.20
C PHE A 224 -17.86 -4.09 -17.22
N GLU A 225 -18.73 -5.00 -16.74
CA GLU A 225 -19.78 -4.71 -15.75
C GLU A 225 -19.23 -4.63 -14.32
N ARG A 226 -18.02 -5.14 -14.08
CA ARG A 226 -17.38 -5.14 -12.77
C ARG A 226 -16.69 -3.80 -12.51
N ASN A 227 -16.45 -3.52 -11.24
CA ASN A 227 -15.79 -2.27 -10.89
C ASN A 227 -14.30 -2.29 -11.31
N PRO A 228 -13.67 -1.11 -11.48
CA PRO A 228 -12.28 -1.03 -11.95
C PRO A 228 -11.25 -1.72 -11.03
N GLU A 229 -11.52 -1.82 -9.73
CA GLU A 229 -10.58 -2.46 -8.80
C GLU A 229 -10.69 -3.99 -8.83
N GLN A 230 -11.88 -4.53 -9.06
CA GLN A 230 -12.10 -5.95 -9.33
C GLN A 230 -11.45 -6.35 -10.64
N GLN A 231 -11.56 -5.50 -11.68
CA GLN A 231 -10.83 -5.66 -12.93
C GLN A 231 -9.32 -5.63 -12.70
N ALA A 232 -8.81 -4.65 -11.95
CA ALA A 232 -7.37 -4.55 -11.63
C ALA A 232 -6.86 -5.80 -10.88
N LEU A 233 -7.62 -6.30 -9.89
CA LEU A 233 -7.30 -7.55 -9.22
C LEU A 233 -7.31 -8.73 -10.20
N ALA A 234 -8.32 -8.83 -11.05
CA ALA A 234 -8.41 -9.89 -12.06
C ALA A 234 -7.20 -9.84 -13.01
N SER A 235 -6.82 -8.68 -13.53
CA SER A 235 -5.63 -8.51 -14.37
C SER A 235 -4.35 -8.98 -13.67
N ALA A 236 -4.19 -8.67 -12.38
CA ALA A 236 -3.05 -9.13 -11.58
C ALA A 236 -2.97 -10.65 -11.45
N LEU A 237 -4.11 -11.29 -11.15
CA LEU A 237 -4.22 -12.74 -10.97
C LEU A 237 -4.09 -13.49 -12.31
N VAL A 238 -4.71 -12.99 -13.38
CA VAL A 238 -4.57 -13.55 -14.73
C VAL A 238 -3.13 -13.46 -15.21
N ALA A 239 -2.50 -12.29 -15.10
CA ALA A 239 -1.08 -12.12 -15.48
C ALA A 239 -0.15 -13.05 -14.69
N SER A 240 -0.50 -13.32 -13.43
CA SER A 240 0.21 -14.25 -12.56
C SER A 240 0.08 -15.71 -13.04
N LEU A 241 -1.13 -16.16 -13.40
CA LEU A 241 -1.39 -17.51 -13.91
C LEU A 241 -0.88 -17.76 -15.33
N LEU A 242 -0.81 -16.72 -16.17
CA LEU A 242 -0.20 -16.82 -17.50
C LEU A 242 1.32 -17.03 -17.41
N ARG A 243 1.97 -16.55 -16.33
CA ARG A 243 3.41 -16.75 -16.10
C ARG A 243 3.73 -18.03 -15.33
N TYR A 244 2.83 -18.47 -14.46
CA TYR A 244 2.98 -19.69 -13.68
C TYR A 244 1.77 -20.59 -13.87
N GLU A 245 1.96 -21.64 -14.67
CA GLU A 245 0.94 -22.66 -14.87
C GLU A 245 0.70 -23.42 -13.54
N GLN A 246 -0.54 -23.35 -13.06
CA GLN A 246 -0.96 -24.02 -11.83
C GLN A 246 -1.81 -25.23 -12.18
N ARG A 247 -1.56 -26.37 -11.51
CA ARG A 247 -2.34 -27.60 -11.74
C ARG A 247 -3.84 -27.45 -11.46
N ASN A 248 -4.21 -26.52 -10.59
CA ASN A 248 -5.61 -26.22 -10.27
C ASN A 248 -5.79 -24.70 -10.19
N GLU A 249 -6.11 -24.10 -11.33
CA GLU A 249 -6.25 -22.65 -11.49
C GLU A 249 -7.43 -22.11 -10.71
N THR A 250 -8.58 -22.79 -10.73
CA THR A 250 -9.78 -22.40 -10.00
C THR A 250 -9.51 -22.32 -8.50
N ALA A 251 -8.95 -23.37 -7.90
CA ALA A 251 -8.62 -23.36 -6.47
C ALA A 251 -7.54 -22.32 -6.13
N TRP A 252 -6.61 -22.07 -7.05
CA TRP A 252 -5.61 -21.01 -6.88
C TRP A 252 -6.26 -19.62 -6.90
N LEU A 253 -7.17 -19.36 -7.85
CA LEU A 253 -7.92 -18.10 -7.96
C LEU A 253 -8.75 -17.85 -6.71
N GLU A 254 -9.59 -18.80 -6.31
CA GLU A 254 -10.42 -18.68 -5.10
C GLU A 254 -9.59 -18.36 -3.86
N ARG A 255 -8.44 -19.04 -3.71
CA ARG A 255 -7.54 -18.79 -2.58
C ARG A 255 -7.02 -17.35 -2.58
N HIS A 256 -6.60 -16.82 -3.73
CA HIS A 256 -6.04 -15.46 -3.80
C HIS A 256 -7.14 -14.39 -3.73
N LEU A 257 -8.34 -14.67 -4.24
CA LEU A 257 -9.51 -13.81 -4.06
C LEU A 257 -9.88 -13.66 -2.59
N ARG A 258 -9.84 -14.75 -1.79
CA ARG A 258 -10.05 -14.69 -0.32
C ARG A 258 -9.01 -13.87 0.43
N LEU A 259 -7.83 -13.67 -0.16
CA LEU A 259 -6.75 -12.86 0.40
C LEU A 259 -6.74 -11.42 -0.14
N SER A 260 -7.68 -11.07 -1.01
CA SER A 260 -7.79 -9.75 -1.62
C SER A 260 -8.72 -8.83 -0.82
N GLN A 261 -8.89 -7.59 -1.28
CA GLN A 261 -9.94 -6.72 -0.74
C GLN A 261 -11.37 -7.20 -1.02
N PHE A 262 -11.55 -8.19 -1.90
CA PHE A 262 -12.83 -8.72 -2.38
C PHE A 262 -12.99 -10.22 -2.09
N PRO A 263 -13.02 -10.65 -0.81
CA PRO A 263 -13.12 -12.07 -0.46
C PRO A 263 -14.40 -12.73 -0.96
N GLU A 264 -15.48 -11.97 -1.11
CA GLU A 264 -16.77 -12.42 -1.66
C GLU A 264 -16.66 -12.96 -3.09
N LEU A 265 -15.73 -12.46 -3.91
CA LEU A 265 -15.56 -12.92 -5.29
C LEU A 265 -15.09 -14.37 -5.38
N ALA A 266 -14.49 -14.90 -4.31
CA ALA A 266 -14.12 -16.32 -4.27
C ALA A 266 -15.34 -17.26 -4.22
N GLY A 267 -16.54 -16.73 -3.89
CA GLY A 267 -17.80 -17.46 -3.96
C GLY A 267 -18.65 -17.11 -5.18
N ASP A 268 -18.19 -16.17 -6.03
CA ASP A 268 -18.87 -15.79 -7.26
C ASP A 268 -18.37 -16.70 -8.39
N GLU A 269 -19.12 -17.78 -8.64
CA GLU A 269 -18.78 -18.77 -9.68
C GLU A 269 -18.65 -18.12 -11.07
N GLN A 270 -19.51 -17.15 -11.39
CA GLN A 270 -19.49 -16.47 -12.67
C GLN A 270 -18.19 -15.67 -12.84
N PHE A 271 -17.76 -14.97 -11.80
CA PHE A 271 -16.49 -14.23 -11.82
C PHE A 271 -15.29 -15.17 -12.09
N VAL A 272 -15.24 -16.32 -11.41
CA VAL A 272 -14.15 -17.30 -11.61
C VAL A 272 -14.20 -17.93 -13.01
N ILE A 273 -15.39 -18.22 -13.53
CA ILE A 273 -15.60 -18.69 -14.91
C ILE A 273 -15.08 -17.66 -15.91
N ASP A 274 -15.43 -16.39 -15.76
CA ASP A 274 -14.99 -15.33 -16.66
C ASP A 274 -13.47 -15.12 -16.61
N MET A 275 -12.85 -15.18 -15.43
CA MET A 275 -11.39 -15.17 -15.31
C MET A 275 -10.72 -16.34 -16.04
N THR A 276 -11.30 -17.54 -15.91
CA THR A 276 -10.77 -18.76 -16.57
C THR A 276 -10.93 -18.66 -18.10
N ALA A 277 -12.02 -18.07 -18.58
CA ALA A 277 -12.23 -17.79 -19.99
C ALA A 277 -11.17 -16.82 -20.54
N VAL A 278 -10.89 -15.72 -19.83
CA VAL A 278 -9.83 -14.77 -20.22
C VAL A 278 -8.46 -15.45 -20.29
N ILE A 279 -8.12 -16.28 -19.29
CA ILE A 279 -6.85 -17.02 -19.29
C ILE A 279 -6.75 -17.92 -20.53
N ARG A 280 -7.83 -18.62 -20.86
CA ARG A 280 -7.89 -19.51 -22.02
C ARG A 280 -7.74 -18.73 -23.33
N GLU A 281 -8.49 -17.65 -23.51
CA GLU A 281 -8.41 -16.80 -24.70
C GLU A 281 -7.00 -16.23 -24.91
N LEU A 282 -6.37 -15.78 -23.82
CA LEU A 282 -5.01 -15.25 -23.86
C LEU A 282 -3.98 -16.34 -24.19
N ARG A 283 -4.11 -17.56 -23.67
CA ARG A 283 -3.24 -18.69 -24.04
C ARG A 283 -3.41 -19.11 -25.50
N GLU A 284 -4.64 -19.21 -25.97
CA GLU A 284 -4.95 -19.51 -27.38
C GLU A 284 -4.33 -18.43 -28.30
N SER A 285 -4.43 -17.15 -27.91
CA SER A 285 -3.81 -16.04 -28.66
C SER A 285 -2.27 -16.05 -28.64
N ALA A 286 -1.67 -16.60 -27.59
CA ALA A 286 -0.22 -16.73 -27.43
C ALA A 286 0.35 -18.01 -28.05
N GLY A 287 -0.50 -18.89 -28.60
CA GLY A 287 -0.09 -20.18 -29.17
C GLY A 287 0.37 -21.20 -28.13
N GLN A 288 -0.13 -21.10 -26.89
CA GLN A 288 0.12 -22.02 -25.78
C GLN A 288 -1.01 -23.02 -25.59
#